data_AF-A0A3C1LKQ8-F1
#
_entry.id   AF-A0A3C1LKQ8-F1
#
_cell.length_a   1.000
_cell.length_b   1.000
_cell.length_c   1.000
_cell.angle_alpha   90.00
_cell.angle_beta   90.00
_cell.angle_gamma   90.00
#
_symmetry.space_group_name_H-M   'P 1'
#
loop_
_entity.id
_entity.type
_entity.pdbx_description
1 polymer ?
#
loop_
_entity_poly.entity_id
_entity_poly.type
_entity_poly.pdbx_seq_one_letter_code
_entity_poly.pdbx_strand_id
1 'polypeptide(L)'
;MSIIGKVARKDPKTRILNLCIHLLLILGSITMIYPFALMLSSSIKSAVDSTRMELIPAYLHSDEALYKKYLESRYNEESSRLMDNYPGTWISFAEVTLPRDANPAIHRDWQEFIAQAEYGVYHYYVAEHYGRGVYPLAQRQYRKILREENNNSLVEFNRKYGTGAVSWEEISVEEKEIMGRIFTSSTEGYLGRFRQFKESRPLQQKLFINPDGFFANSEVIPMVNGDLDKLNRLLGSSYTSFDQLKLPESCPPAGHPLREAWLHTAKNAINVHHLDISEDALAPFQAMLQQKYETIAALNQTYGSSYASFSQVQIPSQLPDSGALVEDLVHFIQNVAQPHQIRIKNLAQDFRNFLRRKYGSIDSLNLAWDMNLPDWQEISFPSKEIDYYSFKDREGAIRKEFITRNYKMALEQMLSDAHSLRNTAIYVLLSILLAVTVNPLAAYALSRFKPRFSYQIIMLFMLTMAFPAMVMAIPNFLMLKKLNLLNTFWALVLPAAADGYFIFLLKGFFDSLPKEIYESAMLDGAGEFRLFWQFTLQLSKPILAVIALSAFNAAYRNFLFAFIVCQDQSMWTLMVHIYNLMQRASSSVGYAALVIAAIPTLVVFVFFQNIIIKGIVVPMEK
;
A
#
# COMPACT_ATOMS: atom_id res chain seq x y z
N MET A 1 -19.36 45.22 5.02
CA MET A 1 -20.11 45.92 6.11
C MET A 1 -20.51 44.90 7.16
N SER A 2 -20.49 45.22 8.46
CA SER A 2 -21.08 44.28 9.43
C SER A 2 -22.58 44.22 9.21
N ILE A 3 -23.13 43.01 9.09
CA ILE A 3 -24.57 42.73 8.93
C ILE A 3 -25.40 43.44 10.03
N ILE A 4 -24.78 43.73 11.17
CA ILE A 4 -25.36 44.42 12.30
C ILE A 4 -24.75 45.82 12.44
N GLY A 5 -25.59 46.86 12.40
CA GLY A 5 -25.18 48.27 12.58
C GLY A 5 -24.56 48.53 13.95
N LYS A 6 -23.68 49.54 14.05
CA LYS A 6 -22.93 49.88 15.30
C LYS A 6 -23.84 50.14 16.52
N VAL A 7 -25.06 50.67 16.29
CA VAL A 7 -26.03 51.01 17.34
C VAL A 7 -26.73 49.76 17.91
N ALA A 8 -27.01 48.75 17.07
CA ALA A 8 -27.73 47.53 17.47
C ALA A 8 -26.87 46.58 18.33
N ARG A 9 -25.54 46.72 18.36
CA ARG A 9 -24.64 45.84 19.14
C ARG A 9 -24.83 45.92 20.67
N LYS A 10 -25.49 46.96 21.19
CA LYS A 10 -25.77 47.13 22.63
C LYS A 10 -27.08 46.48 23.07
N ASP A 11 -27.98 46.15 22.14
CA ASP A 11 -29.25 45.51 22.45
C ASP A 11 -29.06 44.01 22.81
N PRO A 12 -29.60 43.53 23.94
CA PRO A 12 -29.45 42.13 24.37
C PRO A 12 -29.99 41.13 23.34
N LYS A 13 -31.08 41.44 22.62
CA LYS A 13 -31.61 40.53 21.57
C LYS A 13 -30.62 40.38 20.42
N THR A 14 -30.03 41.49 19.98
CA THR A 14 -28.99 41.49 18.94
C THR A 14 -27.72 40.75 19.39
N ARG A 15 -27.33 40.85 20.67
CA ARG A 15 -26.21 40.08 21.24
C ARG A 15 -26.49 38.58 21.25
N ILE A 16 -27.69 38.16 21.64
CA ILE A 16 -28.12 36.76 21.60
C ILE A 16 -28.13 36.24 20.17
N LEU A 17 -28.70 36.98 19.22
CA LEU A 17 -28.68 36.62 17.80
C LEU A 17 -27.24 36.44 17.29
N ASN A 18 -26.36 37.37 17.63
CA ASN A 18 -24.96 37.30 17.21
C ASN A 18 -24.23 36.10 17.84
N LEU A 19 -24.48 35.81 19.12
CA LEU A 19 -23.96 34.62 19.79
C LEU A 19 -24.47 33.34 19.08
N CYS A 20 -25.75 33.26 18.76
CA CYS A 20 -26.33 32.12 18.03
C CYS A 20 -25.69 31.94 16.65
N ILE A 21 -25.46 33.03 15.90
CA ILE A 21 -24.75 32.97 14.61
C ILE A 21 -23.33 32.43 14.80
N HIS A 22 -22.58 32.92 15.79
CA HIS A 22 -21.21 32.44 16.02
C HIS A 22 -21.19 30.98 16.48
N LEU A 23 -22.13 30.56 17.34
CA LEU A 23 -22.25 29.16 17.76
C LEU A 23 -22.58 28.24 16.58
N LEU A 24 -23.49 28.65 15.69
CA LEU A 24 -23.80 27.90 14.47
C LEU A 24 -22.60 27.81 13.53
N LEU A 25 -21.85 28.90 13.35
CA LEU A 25 -20.63 28.91 12.53
C LEU A 25 -19.52 28.04 13.13
N ILE A 26 -19.35 28.06 14.46
CA ILE A 26 -18.39 27.19 15.16
C ILE A 26 -18.82 25.73 15.00
N LEU A 27 -20.10 25.42 15.22
CA LEU A 27 -20.62 24.06 15.04
C LEU A 27 -20.40 23.57 13.60
N GLY A 28 -20.73 24.40 12.60
CA GLY A 28 -20.48 24.12 11.18
C GLY A 28 -18.99 23.95 10.85
N SER A 29 -18.10 24.71 11.52
CA SER A 29 -16.66 24.56 11.36
C SER A 29 -16.17 23.23 11.96
N ILE A 30 -16.65 22.86 13.15
CA ILE A 30 -16.30 21.60 13.82
C ILE A 30 -16.76 20.39 12.98
N THR A 31 -17.97 20.43 12.44
CA THR A 31 -18.51 19.33 11.61
C THR A 31 -17.76 19.16 10.28
N MET A 32 -17.04 20.19 9.81
CA MET A 32 -16.16 20.08 8.64
C MET A 32 -14.72 19.68 9.01
N ILE A 33 -14.18 20.21 10.12
CA ILE A 33 -12.80 19.95 10.55
C ILE A 33 -12.65 18.51 11.06
N TYR A 34 -13.62 17.98 11.79
CA TYR A 34 -13.52 16.65 12.38
C TYR A 34 -13.37 15.52 11.33
N PRO A 35 -14.21 15.43 10.27
CA PRO A 35 -14.00 14.45 9.21
C PRO A 35 -12.67 14.62 8.47
N PHE A 36 -12.22 15.86 8.26
CA PHE A 36 -10.93 16.13 7.64
C PHE A 36 -9.76 15.67 8.52
N ALA A 37 -9.84 15.90 9.83
CA ALA A 37 -8.84 15.43 10.79
C ALA A 37 -8.83 13.89 10.89
N LEU A 38 -9.99 13.24 10.83
CA LEU A 38 -10.09 11.78 10.71
C LEU A 38 -9.48 11.27 9.40
N MET A 39 -9.70 11.97 8.27
CA MET A 39 -9.08 11.62 7.00
C MET A 39 -7.54 11.71 7.06
N LEU A 40 -7.01 12.78 7.66
CA LEU A 40 -5.57 12.93 7.91
C LEU A 40 -5.04 11.80 8.79
N SER A 41 -5.73 11.49 9.88
CA SER A 41 -5.38 10.37 10.76
C SER A 41 -5.39 9.04 10.00
N SER A 42 -6.43 8.76 9.22
CA SER A 42 -6.57 7.52 8.48
C SER A 42 -5.59 7.39 7.33
N SER A 43 -5.06 8.50 6.81
CA SER A 43 -4.02 8.48 5.77
C SER A 43 -2.69 7.85 6.20
N ILE A 44 -2.44 7.74 7.51
CA ILE A 44 -1.20 7.18 8.09
C ILE A 44 -1.44 5.86 8.84
N LYS A 45 -2.61 5.24 8.65
CA LYS A 45 -2.99 3.93 9.23
C LYS A 45 -2.56 2.75 8.34
N SER A 46 -2.59 1.54 8.88
CA SER A 46 -2.41 0.25 8.21
C SER A 46 -3.61 -0.66 8.46
N ALA A 47 -3.56 -1.93 8.03
CA ALA A 47 -4.71 -2.83 8.21
C ALA A 47 -5.03 -3.03 9.70
N VAL A 48 -4.00 -3.03 10.57
CA VAL A 48 -4.12 -3.22 12.02
C VAL A 48 -4.96 -2.15 12.73
N ASP A 49 -4.87 -0.88 12.31
CA ASP A 49 -5.54 0.24 12.96
C ASP A 49 -6.58 0.97 12.09
N SER A 50 -6.79 0.52 10.85
CA SER A 50 -7.70 1.11 9.86
C SER A 50 -9.15 1.28 10.35
N THR A 51 -9.63 0.35 11.18
CA THR A 51 -11.01 0.35 11.71
C THR A 51 -11.22 1.31 12.88
N ARG A 52 -10.14 1.83 13.48
CA ARG A 52 -10.22 2.71 14.65
C ARG A 52 -10.47 4.16 14.24
N MET A 53 -11.55 4.75 14.74
CA MET A 53 -11.90 6.16 14.50
C MET A 53 -11.21 7.12 15.49
N GLU A 54 -9.89 7.03 15.59
CA GLU A 54 -9.07 7.90 16.44
C GLU A 54 -8.48 9.07 15.64
N LEU A 55 -8.46 10.28 16.21
CA LEU A 55 -7.86 11.47 15.61
C LEU A 55 -6.32 11.42 15.62
N ILE A 56 -5.74 10.87 16.68
CA ILE A 56 -4.30 10.67 16.82
C ILE A 56 -4.10 9.16 16.89
N PRO A 57 -3.57 8.52 15.83
CA PRO A 57 -3.35 7.08 15.84
C PRO A 57 -2.53 6.62 17.05
N ALA A 58 -2.99 5.59 17.75
CA ALA A 58 -2.33 5.02 18.92
C ALA A 58 -0.81 4.77 18.72
N TYR A 59 -0.42 4.31 17.53
CA TYR A 59 0.99 4.00 17.24
C TYR A 59 1.92 5.21 17.35
N LEU A 60 1.41 6.45 17.32
CA LEU A 60 2.21 7.67 17.48
C LEU A 60 2.67 7.91 18.92
N HIS A 61 2.04 7.27 19.91
CA HIS A 61 2.37 7.44 21.34
C HIS A 61 2.43 6.12 22.13
N SER A 62 2.01 5.00 21.56
CA SER A 62 2.10 3.67 22.18
C SER A 62 3.04 2.76 21.38
N ASP A 63 4.11 2.29 22.05
CA ASP A 63 5.08 1.35 21.50
C ASP A 63 4.43 0.03 21.11
N GLU A 64 3.44 -0.43 21.88
CA GLU A 64 2.71 -1.65 21.57
C GLU A 64 1.89 -1.51 20.28
N ALA A 65 1.19 -0.39 20.11
CA ALA A 65 0.47 -0.12 18.88
C ALA A 65 1.41 0.01 17.67
N LEU A 66 2.60 0.57 17.84
CA LEU A 66 3.63 0.61 16.80
C LEU A 66 4.20 -0.79 16.51
N TYR A 67 4.39 -1.61 17.54
CA TYR A 67 4.90 -2.98 17.42
C TYR A 67 3.95 -3.88 16.63
N LYS A 68 2.63 -3.78 16.87
CA LYS A 68 1.61 -4.48 16.07
C LYS A 68 1.74 -4.18 14.57
N LYS A 69 1.86 -2.89 14.22
CA LYS A 69 2.05 -2.44 12.83
C LYS A 69 3.40 -2.92 12.27
N TYR A 70 4.44 -2.86 13.09
CA TYR A 70 5.75 -3.37 12.70
C TYR A 70 5.70 -4.85 12.35
N LEU A 71 5.09 -5.71 13.18
CA LEU A 71 4.98 -7.14 12.86
C LEU A 71 4.13 -7.39 11.61
N GLU A 72 3.00 -6.69 11.46
CA GLU A 72 2.22 -6.72 10.21
C GLU A 72 3.12 -6.49 8.98
N SER A 73 3.91 -5.43 8.99
CA SER A 73 4.81 -5.10 7.87
C SER A 73 5.99 -6.06 7.75
N ARG A 74 6.57 -6.51 8.87
CA ARG A 74 7.74 -7.42 8.91
C ARG A 74 7.39 -8.79 8.32
N TYR A 75 6.23 -9.32 8.67
CA TYR A 75 5.70 -10.59 8.17
C TYR A 75 4.99 -10.46 6.81
N ASN A 76 5.08 -9.27 6.19
CA ASN A 76 4.53 -8.93 4.87
C ASN A 76 3.01 -9.17 4.78
N GLU A 77 2.28 -8.78 5.83
CA GLU A 77 0.83 -8.91 5.96
C GLU A 77 0.27 -10.34 5.89
N GLU A 78 1.15 -11.34 6.07
CA GLU A 78 0.77 -12.74 5.99
C GLU A 78 0.70 -13.35 7.40
N SER A 79 -0.52 -13.63 7.86
CA SER A 79 -0.77 -14.12 9.22
C SER A 79 -0.20 -15.50 9.47
N SER A 80 -0.15 -16.37 8.46
CA SER A 80 0.47 -17.71 8.59
C SER A 80 1.94 -17.62 9.01
N ARG A 81 2.70 -16.67 8.45
CA ARG A 81 4.11 -16.48 8.84
C ARG A 81 4.28 -15.98 10.27
N LEU A 82 3.35 -15.12 10.74
CA LEU A 82 3.31 -14.68 12.13
C LEU A 82 3.03 -15.89 13.03
N MET A 83 2.01 -16.67 12.70
CA MET A 83 1.65 -17.87 13.44
C MET A 83 2.83 -18.84 13.49
N ASP A 84 3.58 -19.03 12.40
CA ASP A 84 4.74 -19.95 12.39
C ASP A 84 5.84 -19.49 13.34
N ASN A 85 5.97 -18.19 13.58
CA ASN A 85 6.96 -17.67 14.52
C ASN A 85 6.43 -17.58 15.96
N TYR A 86 5.11 -17.62 16.15
CA TYR A 86 4.41 -17.52 17.44
C TYR A 86 3.25 -18.54 17.53
N PRO A 87 3.54 -19.85 17.43
CA PRO A 87 2.52 -20.88 17.30
C PRO A 87 1.59 -20.89 18.50
N GLY A 88 0.27 -20.87 18.24
CA GLY A 88 -0.77 -20.85 19.26
C GLY A 88 -0.83 -19.59 20.14
N THR A 89 0.04 -18.59 19.90
CA THR A 89 0.10 -17.37 20.73
C THR A 89 -0.66 -16.20 20.10
N TRP A 90 -0.37 -15.89 18.83
CA TRP A 90 -1.03 -14.80 18.10
C TRP A 90 -1.65 -15.33 16.80
N ILE A 91 -2.98 -15.25 16.70
CA ILE A 91 -3.72 -15.70 15.51
C ILE A 91 -3.88 -14.56 14.50
N SER A 92 -3.84 -13.31 14.99
CA SER A 92 -3.91 -12.10 14.17
C SER A 92 -2.91 -11.03 14.63
N PHE A 93 -2.51 -10.16 13.71
CA PHE A 93 -1.65 -9.00 14.05
C PHE A 93 -2.29 -8.04 15.07
N ALA A 94 -3.62 -8.08 15.25
CA ALA A 94 -4.33 -7.26 16.22
C ALA A 94 -4.12 -7.71 17.67
N GLU A 95 -3.82 -9.00 17.88
CA GLU A 95 -3.60 -9.64 19.19
C GLU A 95 -2.16 -9.50 19.70
N VAL A 96 -1.21 -9.18 18.82
CA VAL A 96 0.22 -9.08 19.12
C VAL A 96 0.48 -8.19 20.34
N THR A 97 1.21 -8.68 21.34
CA THR A 97 1.65 -7.87 22.48
C THR A 97 3.13 -7.57 22.39
N LEU A 98 3.58 -6.44 22.95
CA LEU A 98 5.00 -6.10 22.99
C LEU A 98 5.70 -6.92 24.10
N PRO A 99 6.63 -7.84 23.76
CA PRO A 99 7.28 -8.70 24.74
C PRO A 99 8.36 -7.92 25.51
N ARG A 100 8.00 -7.31 26.64
CA ARG A 100 8.93 -6.51 27.46
C ARG A 100 9.95 -7.35 28.22
N ASP A 101 9.74 -8.65 28.26
CA ASP A 101 10.56 -9.69 28.88
C ASP A 101 11.55 -10.33 27.89
N ALA A 102 11.72 -9.77 26.68
CA ALA A 102 12.69 -10.26 25.70
C ALA A 102 14.12 -10.24 26.27
N ASN A 103 14.83 -11.36 26.15
CA ASN A 103 16.13 -11.52 26.79
C ASN A 103 17.29 -11.03 25.88
N PRO A 104 18.11 -10.07 26.34
CA PRO A 104 19.22 -9.54 25.53
C PRO A 104 20.33 -10.56 25.30
N ALA A 105 20.54 -11.52 26.21
CA ALA A 105 21.56 -12.55 26.07
C ALA A 105 21.20 -13.52 24.94
N ILE A 106 19.93 -13.96 24.88
CA ILE A 106 19.40 -14.78 23.78
C ILE A 106 19.56 -14.05 22.44
N HIS A 107 19.23 -12.75 22.38
CA HIS A 107 19.39 -11.97 21.15
C HIS A 107 20.85 -11.89 20.68
N ARG A 108 21.79 -11.68 21.61
CA ARG A 108 23.22 -11.63 21.30
C ARG A 108 23.73 -12.98 20.78
N ASP A 109 23.32 -14.08 21.42
CA ASP A 109 23.70 -15.42 21.00
C ASP A 109 23.12 -15.76 19.63
N TRP A 110 21.89 -15.33 19.35
CA TRP A 110 21.29 -15.46 18.02
C TRP A 110 22.08 -14.70 16.94
N GLN A 111 22.46 -13.45 17.22
CA GLN A 111 23.27 -12.67 16.29
C GLN A 111 24.62 -13.32 16.01
N GLU A 112 25.27 -13.86 17.03
CA GLU A 112 26.54 -14.58 16.88
C GLU A 112 26.39 -15.86 16.07
N PHE A 113 25.33 -16.64 16.34
CA PHE A 113 25.01 -17.86 15.61
C PHE A 113 24.81 -17.60 14.12
N ILE A 114 23.95 -16.64 13.77
CA ILE A 114 23.65 -16.31 12.37
C ILE A 114 24.84 -15.67 11.66
N ALA A 115 25.74 -14.98 12.37
CA ALA A 115 26.96 -14.44 11.78
C ALA A 115 27.97 -15.54 11.39
N GLN A 116 27.92 -16.70 12.05
CA GLN A 116 28.80 -17.85 11.78
C GLN A 116 28.20 -18.85 10.79
N ALA A 117 26.88 -18.84 10.62
CA ALA A 117 26.17 -19.82 9.81
C ALA A 117 25.81 -19.30 8.41
N GLU A 118 26.16 -20.06 7.37
CA GLU A 118 25.78 -19.74 5.99
C GLU A 118 24.40 -20.34 5.66
N TYR A 119 23.33 -19.58 5.90
CA TYR A 119 21.98 -19.96 5.50
C TYR A 119 21.60 -19.37 4.14
N GLY A 120 21.22 -20.26 3.21
CA GLY A 120 20.77 -19.89 1.87
C GLY A 120 19.34 -19.36 1.79
N VAL A 121 18.89 -19.06 0.58
CA VAL A 121 17.61 -18.38 0.27
C VAL A 121 16.34 -19.12 0.71
N TYR A 122 16.46 -20.40 1.08
CA TYR A 122 15.36 -21.22 1.60
C TYR A 122 15.12 -21.03 3.11
N HIS A 123 15.95 -20.27 3.83
CA HIS A 123 15.86 -20.17 5.30
C HIS A 123 15.21 -18.88 5.81
N TYR A 124 14.93 -17.93 4.92
CA TYR A 124 14.36 -16.65 5.32
C TYR A 124 13.57 -16.01 4.18
N TYR A 125 12.58 -15.20 4.55
CA TYR A 125 11.95 -14.22 3.67
C TYR A 125 12.70 -12.88 3.77
N VAL A 126 12.46 -11.99 2.82
CA VAL A 126 12.76 -10.56 3.03
C VAL A 126 11.65 -9.96 3.89
N ALA A 127 11.99 -9.25 4.97
CA ALA A 127 10.98 -8.50 5.73
C ALA A 127 10.57 -7.23 4.96
N GLU A 128 9.30 -6.82 5.09
CA GLU A 128 8.78 -5.58 4.48
C GLU A 128 8.92 -5.54 2.92
N HIS A 129 8.86 -6.70 2.25
CA HIS A 129 8.97 -6.81 0.78
C HIS A 129 7.63 -6.88 0.04
N TYR A 130 6.55 -7.15 0.76
CA TYR A 130 5.21 -7.29 0.18
C TYR A 130 4.14 -6.74 1.13
N GLY A 131 3.09 -6.14 0.55
CA GLY A 131 1.93 -5.61 1.27
C GLY A 131 0.71 -5.52 0.35
N ARG A 132 -0.49 -5.66 0.91
CA ARG A 132 -1.76 -5.70 0.17
C ARG A 132 -2.26 -4.27 -0.04
N GLY A 133 -2.00 -3.72 -1.22
CA GLY A 133 -2.41 -2.35 -1.56
C GLY A 133 -1.56 -1.26 -0.90
N VAL A 134 -0.37 -1.61 -0.42
CA VAL A 134 0.66 -0.68 0.04
C VAL A 134 2.03 -1.20 -0.39
N TYR A 135 2.99 -0.32 -0.65
CA TYR A 135 4.37 -0.72 -0.96
C TYR A 135 5.24 -0.53 0.27
N PRO A 136 5.66 -1.59 0.99
CA PRO A 136 6.52 -1.45 2.16
C PRO A 136 7.98 -1.17 1.78
N LEU A 137 8.83 -0.96 2.79
CA LEU A 137 10.17 -0.39 2.60
C LEU A 137 11.05 -1.20 1.64
N ALA A 138 11.18 -2.52 1.84
CA ALA A 138 12.07 -3.35 1.02
C ALA A 138 11.54 -3.48 -0.43
N GLN A 139 10.21 -3.49 -0.62
CA GLN A 139 9.62 -3.48 -1.96
C GLN A 139 10.00 -2.21 -2.74
N ARG A 140 9.92 -1.04 -2.10
CA ARG A 140 10.30 0.23 -2.74
C ARG A 140 11.80 0.29 -3.01
N GLN A 141 12.63 -0.24 -2.12
CA GLN A 141 14.08 -0.36 -2.34
C GLN A 141 14.39 -1.24 -3.55
N TYR A 142 13.72 -2.40 -3.65
CA TYR A 142 13.90 -3.31 -4.78
C TYR A 142 13.51 -2.65 -6.11
N ARG A 143 12.34 -2.00 -6.17
CA ARG A 143 11.90 -1.26 -7.36
C ARG A 143 12.84 -0.13 -7.74
N LYS A 144 13.37 0.60 -6.75
CA LYS A 144 14.35 1.65 -6.99
C LYS A 144 15.59 1.10 -7.69
N ILE A 145 16.12 -0.03 -7.23
CA ILE A 145 17.25 -0.72 -7.87
C ILE A 145 16.90 -1.08 -9.31
N LEU A 146 15.73 -1.68 -9.54
CA LEU A 146 15.30 -2.03 -10.90
C LEU A 146 15.15 -0.79 -11.81
N ARG A 147 14.65 0.33 -11.29
CA ARG A 147 14.57 1.59 -12.04
C ARG A 147 15.95 2.10 -12.41
N GLU A 148 16.87 2.17 -11.46
CA GLU A 148 18.23 2.67 -11.65
C GLU A 148 19.01 1.82 -12.67
N GLU A 149 18.89 0.50 -12.60
CA GLU A 149 19.55 -0.43 -13.53
C GLU A 149 19.02 -0.39 -14.97
N ASN A 150 17.86 0.24 -15.20
CA ASN A 150 17.19 0.31 -16.49
C ASN A 150 16.90 1.77 -16.89
N ASN A 151 17.72 2.73 -16.43
CA ASN A 151 17.60 4.16 -16.77
C ASN A 151 16.19 4.75 -16.57
N ASN A 152 15.46 4.23 -15.59
CA ASN A 152 14.06 4.56 -15.30
C ASN A 152 13.09 4.27 -16.48
N SER A 153 13.50 3.47 -17.46
CA SER A 153 12.74 3.06 -18.65
C SER A 153 12.11 1.69 -18.46
N LEU A 154 10.79 1.64 -18.38
CA LEU A 154 10.04 0.38 -18.29
C LEU A 154 10.21 -0.48 -19.55
N VAL A 155 10.43 0.16 -20.71
CA VAL A 155 10.70 -0.54 -21.97
C VAL A 155 12.06 -1.25 -21.92
N GLU A 156 13.07 -0.64 -21.34
CA GLU A 156 14.38 -1.28 -21.15
C GLU A 156 14.28 -2.44 -20.16
N PHE A 157 13.55 -2.25 -19.05
CA PHE A 157 13.27 -3.32 -18.09
C PHE A 157 12.57 -4.52 -18.74
N ASN A 158 11.47 -4.27 -19.47
CA ASN A 158 10.72 -5.30 -20.16
C ASN A 158 11.56 -6.03 -21.21
N ARG A 159 12.41 -5.32 -21.95
CA ARG A 159 13.33 -5.92 -22.91
C ARG A 159 14.41 -6.76 -22.22
N LYS A 160 14.99 -6.27 -21.11
CA LYS A 160 16.07 -6.93 -20.38
C LYS A 160 15.61 -8.22 -19.70
N TYR A 161 14.41 -8.21 -19.11
CA TYR A 161 13.90 -9.33 -18.31
C TYR A 161 12.79 -10.13 -18.99
N GLY A 162 12.40 -9.78 -20.23
CA GLY A 162 11.35 -10.48 -20.97
C GLY A 162 9.96 -10.33 -20.35
N THR A 163 9.68 -9.22 -19.67
CA THR A 163 8.40 -8.98 -18.96
C THR A 163 7.43 -8.15 -19.79
N GLY A 164 6.15 -8.22 -19.45
CA GLY A 164 5.07 -7.41 -20.06
C GLY A 164 4.48 -6.38 -19.10
N ALA A 165 5.25 -5.91 -18.12
CA ALA A 165 4.77 -4.97 -17.11
C ALA A 165 4.35 -3.65 -17.79
N VAL A 166 3.14 -3.16 -17.53
CA VAL A 166 2.67 -1.88 -18.09
C VAL A 166 2.98 -0.70 -17.19
N SER A 167 3.38 -0.97 -15.94
CA SER A 167 3.83 0.02 -14.98
C SER A 167 4.90 -0.56 -14.04
N TRP A 168 5.71 0.30 -13.42
CA TRP A 168 6.67 -0.13 -12.39
C TRP A 168 5.98 -0.70 -11.14
N GLU A 169 4.72 -0.32 -10.96
CA GLU A 169 3.84 -0.59 -9.84
C GLU A 169 3.31 -2.02 -9.85
N GLU A 170 3.25 -2.66 -11.03
CA GLU A 170 2.92 -4.09 -11.21
C GLU A 170 4.07 -5.01 -10.85
N ILE A 171 5.31 -4.50 -10.90
CA ILE A 171 6.51 -5.30 -10.59
C ILE A 171 6.56 -5.54 -9.09
N SER A 172 6.20 -6.73 -8.67
CA SER A 172 6.26 -7.18 -7.27
C SER A 172 6.67 -8.65 -7.24
N VAL A 173 7.39 -9.04 -6.19
CA VAL A 173 7.76 -10.42 -5.94
C VAL A 173 7.11 -10.81 -4.62
N GLU A 174 6.29 -11.84 -4.65
CA GLU A 174 5.67 -12.43 -3.48
C GLU A 174 6.21 -13.85 -3.32
N GLU A 175 7.12 -14.06 -2.37
CA GLU A 175 7.61 -15.40 -2.05
C GLU A 175 6.59 -16.10 -1.14
N LYS A 176 5.79 -17.03 -1.68
CA LYS A 176 4.85 -17.83 -0.87
C LYS A 176 5.50 -19.14 -0.46
N GLU A 177 5.22 -19.56 0.78
CA GLU A 177 5.51 -20.91 1.27
C GLU A 177 6.97 -21.36 1.05
N ILE A 178 7.97 -20.55 1.43
CA ILE A 178 9.40 -20.92 1.26
C ILE A 178 9.71 -22.29 1.89
N MET A 179 9.09 -22.57 3.04
CA MET A 179 9.25 -23.85 3.73
C MET A 179 8.48 -24.99 3.07
N GLY A 180 7.52 -24.70 2.18
CA GLY A 180 6.68 -25.66 1.51
C GLY A 180 7.39 -26.40 0.38
N ARG A 181 6.93 -27.64 0.11
CA ARG A 181 7.50 -28.56 -0.89
C ARG A 181 7.63 -27.97 -2.29
N ILE A 182 6.71 -27.10 -2.69
CA ILE A 182 6.61 -26.58 -4.07
C ILE A 182 7.45 -25.32 -4.31
N PHE A 183 8.03 -24.73 -3.28
CA PHE A 183 8.81 -23.50 -3.44
C PHE A 183 10.14 -23.76 -4.17
N THR A 184 10.41 -22.96 -5.19
CA THR A 184 11.67 -22.97 -5.93
C THR A 184 12.20 -21.54 -6.06
N SER A 185 13.50 -21.36 -5.80
CA SER A 185 14.16 -20.10 -6.08
C SER A 185 14.61 -20.06 -7.54
N SER A 186 14.54 -18.90 -8.17
CA SER A 186 15.05 -18.69 -9.53
C SER A 186 16.31 -17.82 -9.49
N THR A 187 17.29 -18.16 -10.33
CA THR A 187 18.49 -17.35 -10.59
C THR A 187 18.36 -16.52 -11.86
N GLU A 188 17.25 -16.63 -12.59
CA GLU A 188 17.06 -16.03 -13.90
C GLU A 188 16.09 -14.85 -13.88
N GLY A 189 16.20 -13.99 -14.89
CA GLY A 189 15.31 -12.86 -15.07
C GLY A 189 15.28 -11.91 -13.86
N TYR A 190 14.13 -11.26 -13.66
CA TYR A 190 13.97 -10.35 -12.53
C TYR A 190 13.78 -11.10 -11.19
N LEU A 191 13.39 -12.38 -11.20
CA LEU A 191 13.32 -13.19 -9.97
C LEU A 191 14.72 -13.53 -9.45
N GLY A 192 15.66 -13.85 -10.34
CA GLY A 192 17.09 -13.96 -10.02
C GLY A 192 17.67 -12.67 -9.46
N ARG A 193 17.25 -11.52 -10.00
CA ARG A 193 17.66 -10.23 -9.43
C ARG A 193 17.08 -10.00 -8.04
N PHE A 194 15.84 -10.43 -7.79
CA PHE A 194 15.25 -10.40 -6.45
C PHE A 194 16.01 -11.31 -5.46
N ARG A 195 16.46 -12.48 -5.91
CA ARG A 195 17.32 -13.37 -5.10
C ARG A 195 18.60 -12.66 -4.64
N GLN A 196 19.31 -12.00 -5.55
CA GLN A 196 20.50 -11.22 -5.21
C GLN A 196 20.16 -10.06 -4.25
N PHE A 197 19.03 -9.39 -4.46
CA PHE A 197 18.53 -8.37 -3.54
C PHE A 197 18.32 -8.94 -2.13
N LYS A 198 17.67 -10.10 -2.03
CA LYS A 198 17.43 -10.85 -0.79
C LYS A 198 18.72 -11.23 -0.07
N GLU A 199 19.70 -11.77 -0.80
CA GLU A 199 21.01 -12.16 -0.25
C GLU A 199 21.77 -10.96 0.31
N SER A 200 21.70 -9.81 -0.37
CA SER A 200 22.35 -8.55 0.04
C SER A 200 21.71 -7.84 1.25
N ARG A 201 20.55 -8.32 1.73
CA ARG A 201 19.84 -7.64 2.83
C ARG A 201 20.61 -7.79 4.14
N PRO A 202 20.59 -6.76 5.01
CA PRO A 202 21.12 -6.88 6.36
C PRO A 202 20.27 -7.86 7.18
N LEU A 203 20.86 -8.44 8.24
CA LEU A 203 20.21 -9.45 9.09
C LEU A 203 18.84 -9.02 9.63
N GLN A 204 18.66 -7.74 9.96
CA GLN A 204 17.40 -7.21 10.48
C GLN A 204 16.25 -7.28 9.46
N GLN A 205 16.56 -7.33 8.16
CA GLN A 205 15.61 -7.48 7.07
C GLN A 205 15.49 -8.93 6.57
N LYS A 206 16.19 -9.88 7.19
CA LYS A 206 16.01 -11.31 6.96
C LYS A 206 15.04 -11.84 8.00
N LEU A 207 13.87 -12.26 7.55
CA LEU A 207 12.87 -12.91 8.37
C LEU A 207 13.10 -14.43 8.31
N PHE A 208 13.84 -14.95 9.27
CA PHE A 208 14.13 -16.38 9.35
C PHE A 208 12.85 -17.18 9.57
N ILE A 209 12.78 -18.34 8.91
CA ILE A 209 11.67 -19.27 9.12
C ILE A 209 11.86 -20.00 10.44
N ASN A 210 10.76 -20.32 11.13
CA ASN A 210 10.75 -21.12 12.34
C ASN A 210 10.19 -22.52 12.03
N PRO A 211 11.05 -23.54 11.82
CA PRO A 211 10.58 -24.88 11.48
C PRO A 211 9.74 -25.55 12.56
N ASP A 212 10.05 -25.27 13.83
CA ASP A 212 9.30 -25.81 14.98
C ASP A 212 7.85 -25.30 14.97
N GLY A 213 7.67 -24.00 14.72
CA GLY A 213 6.33 -23.41 14.68
C GLY A 213 5.56 -23.70 13.39
N PHE A 214 6.24 -23.87 12.25
CA PHE A 214 5.60 -24.40 11.04
C PHE A 214 5.00 -25.78 11.32
N PHE A 215 5.77 -26.70 11.89
CA PHE A 215 5.28 -28.03 12.28
C PHE A 215 4.13 -27.96 13.29
N ALA A 216 4.25 -27.07 14.29
CA ALA A 216 3.19 -26.84 15.27
C ALA A 216 1.89 -26.42 14.59
N ASN A 217 1.92 -25.44 13.69
CA ASN A 217 0.72 -24.92 13.05
C ASN A 217 0.15 -25.81 11.94
N SER A 218 1.01 -26.43 11.14
CA SER A 218 0.57 -27.20 9.98
C SER A 218 0.07 -28.59 10.36
N GLU A 219 0.67 -29.21 11.39
CA GLU A 219 0.34 -30.59 11.78
C GLU A 219 -0.30 -30.68 13.16
N VAL A 220 0.37 -30.14 14.18
CA VAL A 220 0.06 -30.50 15.58
C VAL A 220 -1.17 -29.77 16.12
N ILE A 221 -1.28 -28.46 15.90
CA ILE A 221 -2.43 -27.66 16.31
C ILE A 221 -3.72 -28.20 15.64
N PRO A 222 -3.76 -28.47 14.32
CA PRO A 222 -4.89 -29.14 13.69
C PRO A 222 -5.20 -30.52 14.29
N MET A 223 -4.18 -31.34 14.56
CA MET A 223 -4.35 -32.67 15.16
C MET A 223 -5.08 -32.62 16.52
N VAL A 224 -4.86 -31.57 17.31
CA VAL A 224 -5.51 -31.37 18.61
C VAL A 224 -6.65 -30.34 18.59
N ASN A 225 -7.04 -29.81 17.43
CA ASN A 225 -8.01 -28.71 17.30
C ASN A 225 -7.67 -27.48 18.16
N GLY A 226 -6.37 -27.18 18.32
CA GLY A 226 -5.88 -26.08 19.16
C GLY A 226 -5.93 -26.32 20.68
N ASP A 227 -6.29 -27.53 21.15
CA ASP A 227 -6.32 -27.87 22.58
C ASP A 227 -4.94 -28.33 23.08
N LEU A 228 -4.26 -27.44 23.81
CA LEU A 228 -2.94 -27.71 24.41
C LEU A 228 -2.99 -28.81 25.49
N ASP A 229 -4.08 -28.90 26.27
CA ASP A 229 -4.24 -29.93 27.31
C ASP A 229 -4.42 -31.31 26.69
N LYS A 230 -5.09 -31.39 25.55
CA LYS A 230 -5.13 -32.61 24.74
C LYS A 230 -3.75 -32.99 24.23
N LEU A 231 -2.94 -32.03 23.77
CA LEU A 231 -1.55 -32.29 23.37
C LEU A 231 -0.71 -32.81 24.54
N ASN A 232 -0.79 -32.17 25.70
CA ASN A 232 -0.05 -32.57 26.90
C ASN A 232 -0.40 -33.99 27.34
N ARG A 233 -1.69 -34.35 27.31
CA ARG A 233 -2.13 -35.72 27.61
C ARG A 233 -1.61 -36.74 26.59
N LEU A 234 -1.51 -36.38 25.31
CA LEU A 234 -1.00 -37.26 24.26
C LEU A 234 0.51 -37.48 24.42
N LEU A 235 1.28 -36.43 24.68
CA LEU A 235 2.74 -36.49 24.73
C LEU A 235 3.30 -36.81 26.13
N GLY A 236 2.46 -36.77 27.17
CA GLY A 236 2.95 -36.82 28.55
C GLY A 236 3.79 -35.59 28.92
N SER A 237 3.56 -34.46 28.25
CA SER A 237 4.29 -33.20 28.44
C SER A 237 3.55 -32.27 29.42
N SER A 238 4.22 -31.18 29.79
CA SER A 238 3.67 -30.11 30.63
C SER A 238 3.81 -28.74 29.98
N TYR A 239 3.59 -28.69 28.65
CA TYR A 239 3.73 -27.47 27.89
C TYR A 239 2.69 -26.43 28.30
N THR A 240 3.12 -25.19 28.44
CA THR A 240 2.29 -24.02 28.74
C THR A 240 1.88 -23.27 27.48
N SER A 241 2.56 -23.53 26.36
CA SER A 241 2.28 -22.94 25.05
C SER A 241 2.79 -23.84 23.91
N PHE A 242 2.26 -23.67 22.71
CA PHE A 242 2.68 -24.43 21.52
C PHE A 242 4.08 -24.05 21.03
N ASP A 243 4.66 -22.94 21.49
CA ASP A 243 6.06 -22.53 21.19
C ASP A 243 7.12 -23.46 21.80
N GLN A 244 6.73 -24.22 22.82
CA GLN A 244 7.58 -25.24 23.46
C GLN A 244 7.67 -26.52 22.62
N LEU A 245 6.73 -26.75 21.69
CA LEU A 245 6.79 -27.90 20.78
C LEU A 245 7.98 -27.79 19.83
N LYS A 246 8.79 -28.85 19.72
CA LYS A 246 9.95 -28.91 18.82
C LYS A 246 9.69 -29.88 17.68
N LEU A 247 10.23 -29.58 16.51
CA LEU A 247 10.29 -30.50 15.38
C LEU A 247 11.52 -31.41 15.54
N PRO A 248 11.34 -32.73 15.80
CA PRO A 248 12.47 -33.65 15.92
C PRO A 248 13.27 -33.74 14.61
N GLU A 249 14.60 -33.83 14.72
CA GLU A 249 15.48 -34.03 13.56
C GLU A 249 15.25 -35.40 12.89
N SER A 250 15.00 -36.43 13.71
CA SER A 250 14.80 -37.82 13.28
C SER A 250 13.37 -38.28 13.51
N CYS A 251 12.91 -39.26 12.73
CA CYS A 251 11.58 -39.82 12.87
C CYS A 251 11.34 -40.40 14.29
N PRO A 252 10.28 -39.96 15.00
CA PRO A 252 9.91 -40.55 16.28
C PRO A 252 9.67 -42.07 16.18
N PRO A 253 9.93 -42.85 17.24
CA PRO A 253 9.77 -44.31 17.22
C PRO A 253 8.33 -44.73 16.92
N ALA A 254 8.15 -45.98 16.48
CA ALA A 254 6.83 -46.53 16.22
C ALA A 254 5.94 -46.42 17.47
N GLY A 255 4.69 -45.97 17.30
CA GLY A 255 3.74 -45.73 18.39
C GLY A 255 3.83 -44.34 19.04
N HIS A 256 4.85 -43.53 18.71
CA HIS A 256 4.90 -42.15 19.20
C HIS A 256 3.78 -41.30 18.57
N PRO A 257 3.03 -40.48 19.34
CA PRO A 257 1.88 -39.72 18.84
C PRO A 257 2.19 -38.79 17.68
N LEU A 258 3.39 -38.19 17.66
CA LEU A 258 3.82 -37.27 16.59
C LEU A 258 4.41 -37.95 15.36
N ARG A 259 4.51 -39.28 15.32
CA ARG A 259 5.21 -39.99 14.24
C ARG A 259 4.56 -39.73 12.87
N GLU A 260 3.24 -39.83 12.75
CA GLU A 260 2.54 -39.64 11.48
C GLU A 260 2.60 -38.18 11.01
N ALA A 261 2.43 -37.23 11.94
CA ALA A 261 2.60 -35.81 11.67
C ALA A 261 4.03 -35.50 11.16
N TRP A 262 5.04 -36.08 11.80
CA TRP A 262 6.43 -35.94 11.38
C TRP A 262 6.67 -36.55 9.99
N LEU A 263 6.12 -37.74 9.72
CA LEU A 263 6.24 -38.40 8.42
C LEU A 263 5.59 -37.58 7.31
N HIS A 264 4.40 -37.04 7.55
CA HIS A 264 3.74 -36.14 6.62
C HIS A 264 4.59 -34.88 6.37
N THR A 265 5.12 -34.27 7.44
CA THR A 265 6.00 -33.10 7.37
C THR A 265 7.22 -33.37 6.50
N ALA A 266 7.98 -34.42 6.83
CA ALA A 266 9.24 -34.75 6.17
C ALA A 266 9.05 -35.20 4.72
N LYS A 267 8.00 -35.98 4.43
CA LYS A 267 7.77 -36.54 3.09
C LYS A 267 6.97 -35.61 2.17
N ASN A 268 6.01 -34.86 2.70
CA ASN A 268 5.03 -34.17 1.87
C ASN A 268 5.02 -32.65 2.06
N ALA A 269 5.21 -32.15 3.28
CA ALA A 269 5.02 -30.73 3.56
C ALA A 269 6.27 -29.87 3.30
N ILE A 270 7.42 -30.23 3.87
CA ILE A 270 8.57 -29.33 3.89
C ILE A 270 9.41 -29.42 2.61
N ASN A 271 10.09 -28.33 2.27
CA ASN A 271 10.99 -28.30 1.13
C ASN A 271 12.16 -29.28 1.31
N VAL A 272 12.61 -29.90 0.22
CA VAL A 272 13.76 -30.83 0.24
C VAL A 272 15.06 -30.16 0.67
N HIS A 273 15.17 -28.83 0.49
CA HIS A 273 16.30 -28.05 1.02
C HIS A 273 16.38 -28.00 2.56
N HIS A 274 15.33 -28.43 3.26
CA HIS A 274 15.30 -28.62 4.71
C HIS A 274 15.43 -30.09 5.14
N LEU A 275 15.83 -30.97 4.22
CA LEU A 275 15.99 -32.39 4.50
C LEU A 275 17.45 -32.81 4.30
N ASP A 276 17.81 -33.85 5.04
CA ASP A 276 19.00 -34.64 4.80
C ASP A 276 18.62 -36.12 4.74
N ILE A 277 19.50 -36.92 4.16
CA ILE A 277 19.38 -38.37 4.26
C ILE A 277 20.63 -38.98 4.91
N SER A 278 20.44 -40.06 5.64
CA SER A 278 21.55 -40.77 6.28
C SER A 278 22.43 -41.49 5.25
N GLU A 279 23.67 -41.81 5.62
CA GLU A 279 24.61 -42.47 4.72
C GLU A 279 24.10 -43.84 4.22
N ASP A 280 23.36 -44.58 5.05
CA ASP A 280 22.76 -45.88 4.68
C ASP A 280 21.58 -45.73 3.69
N ALA A 281 21.09 -44.52 3.45
CA ALA A 281 20.08 -44.22 2.44
C ALA A 281 20.65 -44.07 1.02
N LEU A 282 21.98 -43.93 0.90
CA LEU A 282 22.65 -43.70 -0.38
C LEU A 282 22.52 -44.92 -1.31
N ALA A 283 22.72 -46.14 -0.81
CA ALA A 283 22.63 -47.34 -1.64
C ALA A 283 21.19 -47.58 -2.17
N PRO A 284 20.12 -47.46 -1.36
CA PRO A 284 18.74 -47.46 -1.86
C PRO A 284 18.46 -46.36 -2.89
N PHE A 285 19.00 -45.15 -2.70
CA PHE A 285 18.85 -44.06 -3.66
C PHE A 285 19.51 -44.39 -5.01
N GLN A 286 20.75 -44.89 -4.98
CA GLN A 286 21.47 -45.31 -6.19
C GLN A 286 20.78 -46.47 -6.90
N ALA A 287 20.20 -47.42 -6.16
CA ALA A 287 19.41 -48.52 -6.72
C ALA A 287 18.13 -48.01 -7.42
N MET A 288 17.45 -47.04 -6.81
CA MET A 288 16.29 -46.38 -7.42
C MET A 288 16.68 -45.67 -8.73
N LEU A 289 17.80 -44.95 -8.73
CA LEU A 289 18.32 -44.30 -9.95
C LEU A 289 18.67 -45.31 -11.04
N GLN A 290 19.30 -46.43 -10.68
CA GLN A 290 19.60 -47.51 -11.61
C GLN A 290 18.32 -48.10 -12.23
N GLN A 291 17.27 -48.28 -11.42
CA GLN A 291 15.98 -48.75 -11.91
C GLN A 291 15.30 -47.72 -12.83
N LYS A 292 15.39 -46.43 -12.52
CA LYS A 292 14.76 -45.34 -13.29
C LYS A 292 15.45 -45.09 -14.63
N TYR A 293 16.78 -45.03 -14.65
CA TYR A 293 17.55 -44.60 -15.82
C TYR A 293 18.10 -45.74 -16.67
N GLU A 294 18.15 -46.97 -16.13
CA GLU A 294 18.71 -48.20 -16.71
C GLU A 294 20.22 -48.16 -17.01
N THR A 295 20.73 -47.07 -17.58
CA THR A 295 22.13 -46.86 -17.96
C THR A 295 22.70 -45.59 -17.33
N ILE A 296 23.98 -45.63 -16.96
CA ILE A 296 24.66 -44.46 -16.38
C ILE A 296 24.78 -43.31 -17.37
N ALA A 297 24.81 -43.60 -18.67
CA ALA A 297 24.84 -42.60 -19.74
C ALA A 297 23.55 -41.75 -19.76
N ALA A 298 22.38 -42.38 -19.60
CA ALA A 298 21.10 -41.68 -19.55
C ALA A 298 20.99 -40.75 -18.32
N LEU A 299 21.46 -41.23 -17.16
CA LEU A 299 21.55 -40.40 -15.96
C LEU A 299 22.48 -39.21 -16.17
N ASN A 300 23.70 -39.45 -16.66
CA ASN A 300 24.69 -38.40 -16.90
C ASN A 300 24.20 -37.34 -17.89
N GLN A 301 23.48 -37.76 -18.93
CA GLN A 301 22.85 -36.82 -19.86
C GLN A 301 21.78 -35.96 -19.17
N THR A 302 21.00 -36.54 -18.26
CA THR A 302 19.91 -35.83 -17.58
C THR A 302 20.43 -34.92 -16.46
N TYR A 303 21.42 -35.37 -15.69
CA TYR A 303 22.01 -34.64 -14.57
C TYR A 303 23.07 -33.64 -15.02
N GLY A 304 23.57 -33.75 -16.27
CA GLY A 304 24.74 -33.00 -16.72
C GLY A 304 26.01 -33.42 -15.96
N SER A 305 26.12 -34.70 -15.60
CA SER A 305 27.22 -35.25 -14.80
C SER A 305 28.11 -36.21 -15.60
N SER A 306 29.17 -36.70 -14.98
CA SER A 306 30.15 -37.61 -15.59
C SER A 306 30.50 -38.79 -14.69
N TYR A 307 29.50 -39.39 -14.02
CA TYR A 307 29.71 -40.54 -13.15
C TYR A 307 30.09 -41.78 -13.96
N ALA A 308 31.03 -42.59 -13.47
CA ALA A 308 31.43 -43.84 -14.13
C ALA A 308 30.44 -44.98 -13.85
N SER A 309 29.72 -44.93 -12.72
CA SER A 309 28.73 -45.93 -12.30
C SER A 309 27.69 -45.31 -11.35
N PHE A 310 26.55 -45.98 -11.17
CA PHE A 310 25.52 -45.54 -10.22
C PHE A 310 26.04 -45.47 -8.77
N SER A 311 27.02 -46.31 -8.41
CA SER A 311 27.63 -46.31 -7.07
C SER A 311 28.46 -45.05 -6.76
N GLN A 312 28.84 -44.27 -7.78
CA GLN A 312 29.55 -43.01 -7.60
C GLN A 312 28.61 -41.81 -7.46
N VAL A 313 27.31 -41.98 -7.68
CA VAL A 313 26.35 -40.88 -7.55
C VAL A 313 26.25 -40.50 -6.08
N GLN A 314 26.50 -39.22 -5.79
CA GLN A 314 26.41 -38.65 -4.45
C GLN A 314 25.30 -37.60 -4.41
N ILE A 315 24.73 -37.38 -3.23
CA ILE A 315 23.85 -36.25 -2.99
C ILE A 315 24.73 -35.07 -2.58
N PRO A 316 24.70 -33.94 -3.31
CA PRO A 316 25.53 -32.81 -2.98
C PRO A 316 25.08 -32.20 -1.64
N SER A 317 26.04 -31.73 -0.85
CA SER A 317 25.77 -31.04 0.42
C SER A 317 24.89 -29.79 0.22
N GLN A 318 25.05 -29.12 -0.92
CA GLN A 318 24.20 -28.04 -1.39
C GLN A 318 23.41 -28.50 -2.63
N LEU A 319 22.10 -28.67 -2.46
CA LEU A 319 21.20 -29.03 -3.54
C LEU A 319 21.04 -27.85 -4.53
N PRO A 320 20.97 -28.12 -5.85
CA PRO A 320 20.55 -27.10 -6.81
C PRO A 320 19.09 -26.72 -6.56
N ASP A 321 18.67 -25.52 -6.98
CA ASP A 321 17.31 -25.02 -6.71
C ASP A 321 16.20 -25.80 -7.44
N SER A 322 16.56 -26.46 -8.55
CA SER A 322 15.66 -27.27 -9.38
C SER A 322 16.44 -28.26 -10.24
N GLY A 323 15.72 -29.18 -10.90
CA GLY A 323 16.27 -30.12 -11.88
C GLY A 323 16.06 -31.58 -11.49
N ALA A 324 16.46 -32.49 -12.37
CA ALA A 324 16.17 -33.92 -12.23
C ALA A 324 16.70 -34.54 -10.93
N LEU A 325 17.88 -34.12 -10.46
CA LEU A 325 18.43 -34.58 -9.18
C LEU A 325 17.50 -34.25 -8.00
N VAL A 326 16.94 -33.04 -7.98
CA VAL A 326 16.03 -32.60 -6.92
C VAL A 326 14.72 -33.38 -6.99
N GLU A 327 14.18 -33.57 -8.19
CA GLU A 327 12.96 -34.35 -8.41
C GLU A 327 13.13 -35.82 -8.00
N ASP A 328 14.26 -36.43 -8.35
CA ASP A 328 14.60 -37.79 -7.95
C ASP A 328 14.75 -37.93 -6.44
N LEU A 329 15.42 -36.98 -5.80
CA LEU A 329 15.57 -36.97 -4.35
C LEU A 329 14.22 -36.80 -3.64
N VAL A 330 13.34 -35.93 -4.15
CA VAL A 330 11.97 -35.77 -3.65
C VAL A 330 11.20 -37.08 -3.79
N HIS A 331 11.26 -37.72 -4.96
CA HIS A 331 10.60 -38.99 -5.21
C HIS A 331 11.13 -40.10 -4.27
N PHE A 332 12.45 -40.16 -4.08
CA PHE A 332 13.09 -41.08 -3.16
C PHE A 332 12.57 -40.89 -1.73
N ILE A 333 12.60 -39.67 -1.20
CA ILE A 333 12.15 -39.35 0.16
C ILE A 333 10.68 -39.72 0.37
N GLN A 334 9.83 -39.42 -0.61
CA GLN A 334 8.40 -39.72 -0.54
C GLN A 334 8.12 -41.22 -0.55
N ASN A 335 8.70 -41.94 -1.52
CA ASN A 335 8.20 -43.26 -1.90
C ASN A 335 9.12 -44.42 -1.49
N VAL A 336 10.42 -44.18 -1.33
CA VAL A 336 11.43 -45.24 -1.18
C VAL A 336 12.13 -45.18 0.18
N ALA A 337 12.51 -43.98 0.62
CA ALA A 337 13.27 -43.77 1.84
C ALA A 337 12.50 -44.25 3.07
N GLN A 338 13.22 -44.99 3.92
CA GLN A 338 12.69 -45.44 5.20
C GLN A 338 12.64 -44.30 6.21
N PRO A 339 11.73 -44.31 7.19
CA PRO A 339 11.61 -43.22 8.16
C PRO A 339 12.89 -42.84 8.91
N HIS A 340 13.73 -43.83 9.25
CA HIS A 340 14.99 -43.61 9.96
C HIS A 340 16.10 -43.03 9.07
N GLN A 341 15.91 -43.08 7.76
CA GLN A 341 16.86 -42.59 6.75
C GLN A 341 16.68 -41.10 6.45
N ILE A 342 15.57 -40.50 6.89
CA ILE A 342 15.24 -39.10 6.63
C ILE A 342 15.57 -38.30 7.88
N ARG A 343 16.26 -37.16 7.68
CA ARG A 343 16.50 -36.18 8.73
C ARG A 343 15.99 -34.81 8.30
N ILE A 344 15.49 -34.03 9.25
CA ILE A 344 15.06 -32.65 9.02
C ILE A 344 16.16 -31.69 9.47
N LYS A 345 16.70 -30.91 8.54
CA LYS A 345 17.61 -29.80 8.83
C LYS A 345 16.81 -28.67 9.46
N ASN A 346 17.01 -28.46 10.76
CA ASN A 346 16.23 -27.53 11.54
C ASN A 346 17.12 -26.39 12.05
N LEU A 347 16.86 -25.16 11.58
CA LEU A 347 17.54 -23.94 12.02
C LEU A 347 17.47 -23.76 13.55
N ALA A 348 16.34 -24.12 14.18
CA ALA A 348 16.19 -24.09 15.63
C ALA A 348 17.11 -25.10 16.32
N GLN A 349 17.29 -26.29 15.73
CA GLN A 349 18.19 -27.31 16.24
C GLN A 349 19.66 -26.91 16.08
N ASP A 350 20.02 -26.30 14.95
CA ASP A 350 21.36 -25.78 14.73
C ASP A 350 21.72 -24.69 15.75
N PHE A 351 20.77 -23.83 16.10
CA PHE A 351 20.94 -22.85 17.17
C PHE A 351 21.17 -23.52 18.53
N ARG A 352 20.39 -24.55 18.89
CA ARG A 352 20.63 -25.34 20.12
C ARG A 352 22.00 -25.98 20.13
N ASN A 353 22.42 -26.55 19.00
CA ASN A 353 23.73 -27.17 18.85
C ASN A 353 24.87 -26.15 18.97
N PHE A 354 24.68 -24.94 18.45
CA PHE A 354 25.58 -23.81 18.68
C PHE A 354 25.69 -23.46 20.17
N LEU A 355 24.56 -23.33 20.88
CA LEU A 355 24.56 -23.03 22.32
C LEU A 355 25.25 -24.13 23.14
N ARG A 356 25.02 -25.40 22.79
CA ARG A 356 25.73 -26.56 23.39
C ARG A 356 27.24 -26.41 23.26
N ARG A 357 27.73 -26.07 22.07
CA ARG A 357 29.17 -25.85 21.83
C ARG A 357 29.72 -24.64 22.56
N LYS A 358 28.94 -23.55 22.63
CA LYS A 358 29.35 -22.28 23.24
C LYS A 358 29.45 -22.37 24.76
N TYR A 359 28.45 -22.95 25.42
CA TYR A 359 28.34 -22.95 26.89
C TYR A 359 28.80 -24.27 27.54
N GLY A 360 28.84 -25.38 26.80
CA GLY A 360 29.28 -26.69 27.28
C GLY A 360 28.29 -27.41 28.21
N SER A 361 27.61 -26.69 29.12
CA SER A 361 26.57 -27.21 30.02
C SER A 361 25.33 -26.32 30.05
N ILE A 362 24.17 -26.93 30.35
CA ILE A 362 22.91 -26.19 30.48
C ILE A 362 22.94 -25.23 31.67
N ASP A 363 23.67 -25.57 32.74
CA ASP A 363 23.86 -24.69 33.91
C ASP A 363 24.58 -23.39 33.55
N SER A 364 25.60 -23.49 32.68
CA SER A 364 26.34 -22.31 32.21
C SER A 364 25.46 -21.42 31.32
N LEU A 365 24.61 -22.01 30.49
CA LEU A 365 23.61 -21.28 29.71
C LEU A 365 22.58 -20.61 30.62
N ASN A 366 22.04 -21.34 31.60
CA ASN A 366 21.06 -20.84 32.57
C ASN A 366 21.62 -19.64 33.35
N LEU A 367 22.89 -19.67 33.75
CA LEU A 367 23.55 -18.53 34.38
C LEU A 367 23.72 -17.34 33.42
N ALA A 368 24.03 -17.58 32.15
CA ALA A 368 24.21 -16.52 31.16
C ALA A 368 22.88 -15.88 30.71
N TRP A 369 21.81 -16.68 30.64
CA TRP A 369 20.48 -16.24 30.24
C TRP A 369 19.60 -15.83 31.42
N ASP A 370 20.04 -16.05 32.67
CA ASP A 370 19.21 -15.88 33.87
C ASP A 370 17.90 -16.68 33.78
N MET A 371 18.03 -17.96 33.44
CA MET A 371 16.93 -18.90 33.24
C MET A 371 17.16 -20.20 34.01
N ASN A 372 16.14 -21.06 34.06
CA ASN A 372 16.23 -22.38 34.69
C ASN A 372 15.65 -23.46 33.77
N LEU A 373 16.28 -23.62 32.62
CA LEU A 373 15.92 -24.64 31.63
C LEU A 373 16.44 -26.00 32.08
N PRO A 374 15.60 -27.05 32.09
CA PRO A 374 16.02 -28.38 32.55
C PRO A 374 16.84 -29.15 31.49
N ASP A 375 16.63 -28.87 30.20
CA ASP A 375 17.33 -29.51 29.10
C ASP A 375 17.46 -28.57 27.89
N TRP A 376 18.44 -28.87 27.02
CA TRP A 376 18.65 -28.15 25.77
C TRP A 376 17.46 -28.20 24.81
N GLN A 377 16.63 -29.25 24.85
CA GLN A 377 15.46 -29.39 23.99
C GLN A 377 14.33 -28.42 24.36
N GLU A 378 14.36 -27.83 25.56
CA GLU A 378 13.39 -26.81 25.99
C GLU A 378 13.67 -25.43 25.38
N ILE A 379 14.82 -25.23 24.73
CA ILE A 379 15.18 -23.96 24.11
C ILE A 379 14.32 -23.73 22.87
N SER A 380 13.44 -22.73 22.94
CA SER A 380 12.60 -22.27 21.84
C SER A 380 13.37 -21.44 20.81
N PHE A 381 12.82 -21.39 19.60
CA PHE A 381 13.32 -20.51 18.56
C PHE A 381 13.13 -19.04 19.00
N PRO A 382 14.17 -18.19 18.90
CA PRO A 382 14.15 -16.87 19.54
C PRO A 382 13.37 -15.80 18.73
N SER A 383 12.20 -16.14 18.17
CA SER A 383 11.35 -15.20 17.40
C SER A 383 11.08 -13.92 18.18
N LYS A 384 10.76 -14.09 19.47
CA LYS A 384 10.42 -13.02 20.41
C LYS A 384 11.55 -12.00 20.51
N GLU A 385 12.77 -12.47 20.75
CA GLU A 385 13.96 -11.63 20.90
C GLU A 385 14.37 -11.00 19.57
N ILE A 386 14.33 -11.76 18.48
CA ILE A 386 14.66 -11.25 17.14
C ILE A 386 13.75 -10.06 16.79
N ASP A 387 12.44 -10.22 16.96
CA ASP A 387 11.46 -9.22 16.57
C ASP A 387 11.49 -8.00 17.51
N TYR A 388 11.60 -8.22 18.82
CA TYR A 388 11.65 -7.15 19.81
C TYR A 388 12.86 -6.24 19.62
N TYR A 389 14.07 -6.79 19.51
CA TYR A 389 15.27 -5.96 19.35
C TYR A 389 15.34 -5.33 17.96
N SER A 390 14.89 -6.03 16.90
CA SER A 390 14.77 -5.42 15.56
C SER A 390 13.77 -4.25 15.52
N PHE A 391 12.76 -4.28 16.38
CA PHE A 391 11.82 -3.18 16.59
C PHE A 391 12.47 -2.04 17.39
N LYS A 392 13.03 -2.35 18.57
CA LYS A 392 13.58 -1.35 19.49
C LYS A 392 14.74 -0.57 18.89
N ASP A 393 15.62 -1.22 18.13
CA ASP A 393 16.75 -0.57 17.46
C ASP A 393 16.31 0.45 16.39
N ARG A 394 15.08 0.33 15.88
CA ARG A 394 14.58 1.12 14.73
C ARG A 394 13.28 1.85 15.01
N GLU A 395 12.87 2.00 16.27
CA GLU A 395 11.53 2.48 16.62
C GLU A 395 11.17 3.82 15.95
N GLY A 396 12.09 4.79 15.99
CA GLY A 396 11.89 6.09 15.34
C GLY A 396 11.81 6.01 13.81
N ALA A 397 12.61 5.13 13.19
CA ALA A 397 12.59 4.91 11.75
C ALA A 397 11.29 4.21 11.31
N ILE A 398 10.82 3.23 12.07
CA ILE A 398 9.55 2.53 11.85
C ILE A 398 8.38 3.53 11.95
N ARG A 399 8.36 4.36 13.00
CA ARG A 399 7.34 5.40 13.18
C ARG A 399 7.30 6.37 11.98
N LYS A 400 8.47 6.84 11.53
CA LYS A 400 8.60 7.70 10.34
C LYS A 400 8.16 7.00 9.06
N GLU A 401 8.43 5.71 8.93
CA GLU A 401 8.01 4.90 7.79
C GLU A 401 6.48 4.85 7.70
N PHE A 402 5.75 4.55 8.78
CA PHE A 402 4.28 4.54 8.78
C PHE A 402 3.65 5.91 8.53
N ILE A 403 4.27 7.00 8.99
CA ILE A 403 3.81 8.36 8.71
C ILE A 403 3.94 8.70 7.21
N THR A 404 5.00 8.20 6.54
CA THR A 404 5.34 8.68 5.19
C THR A 404 5.01 7.71 4.07
N ARG A 405 4.93 6.39 4.32
CA ARG A 405 4.84 5.36 3.27
C ARG A 405 3.62 5.52 2.36
N ASN A 406 2.46 5.84 2.92
CA ASN A 406 1.22 5.99 2.16
C ASN A 406 1.28 7.23 1.26
N TYR A 407 1.84 8.33 1.78
CA TYR A 407 2.08 9.55 1.00
C TYR A 407 3.12 9.36 -0.09
N LYS A 408 4.22 8.66 0.19
CA LYS A 408 5.24 8.32 -0.82
C LYS A 408 4.62 7.51 -1.96
N MET A 409 3.87 6.47 -1.63
CA MET A 409 3.17 5.65 -2.63
C MET A 409 2.16 6.49 -3.43
N ALA A 410 1.30 7.27 -2.77
CA ALA A 410 0.33 8.11 -3.45
C ALA A 410 0.99 9.12 -4.38
N LEU A 411 2.06 9.78 -3.91
CA LEU A 411 2.81 10.76 -4.72
C LEU A 411 3.51 10.10 -5.91
N GLU A 412 4.17 8.96 -5.71
CA GLU A 412 4.82 8.21 -6.78
C GLU A 412 3.81 7.79 -7.86
N GLN A 413 2.63 7.32 -7.47
CA GLN A 413 1.53 6.95 -8.38
C GLN A 413 0.96 8.15 -9.14
N MET A 414 0.79 9.28 -8.46
CA MET A 414 0.28 10.51 -9.09
C MET A 414 1.29 11.13 -10.06
N LEU A 415 2.59 11.00 -9.79
CA LEU A 415 3.66 11.58 -10.61
C LEU A 415 4.11 10.66 -11.75
N SER A 416 3.94 9.34 -11.63
CA SER A 416 4.33 8.39 -12.67
C SER A 416 3.46 8.54 -13.92
N ASP A 417 2.18 8.87 -13.76
CA ASP A 417 1.27 9.13 -14.88
C ASP A 417 1.28 10.62 -15.28
N ALA A 418 2.28 11.00 -16.09
CA ALA A 418 2.41 12.34 -16.66
C ALA A 418 1.20 12.76 -17.52
N HIS A 419 0.46 11.80 -18.09
CA HIS A 419 -0.74 12.12 -18.88
C HIS A 419 -1.84 12.68 -17.99
N SER A 420 -2.08 12.08 -16.82
CA SER A 420 -3.13 12.53 -15.90
C SER A 420 -2.96 13.99 -15.46
N LEU A 421 -1.73 14.39 -15.13
CA LEU A 421 -1.40 15.76 -14.72
C LEU A 421 -1.56 16.74 -15.88
N ARG A 422 -1.06 16.39 -17.06
CA ARG A 422 -1.21 17.20 -18.28
C ARG A 422 -2.68 17.38 -18.67
N ASN A 423 -3.46 16.30 -18.66
CA ASN A 423 -4.87 16.33 -19.01
C ASN A 423 -5.67 17.18 -18.02
N THR A 424 -5.35 17.08 -16.73
CA THR A 424 -5.96 17.92 -15.70
C THR A 424 -5.64 19.39 -15.93
N ALA A 425 -4.38 19.73 -16.22
CA ALA A 425 -3.97 21.10 -16.48
C ALA A 425 -4.66 21.68 -17.73
N ILE A 426 -4.73 20.91 -18.83
CA ILE A 426 -5.41 21.33 -20.06
C ILE A 426 -6.91 21.50 -19.80
N TYR A 427 -7.54 20.52 -19.13
CA TYR A 427 -8.97 20.59 -18.83
C TYR A 427 -9.31 21.83 -17.99
N VAL A 428 -8.58 22.04 -16.89
CA VAL A 428 -8.74 23.19 -16.02
C VAL A 428 -8.53 24.51 -16.76
N LEU A 429 -7.47 24.62 -17.57
CA LEU A 429 -7.15 25.83 -18.32
C LEU A 429 -8.24 26.15 -19.35
N LEU A 430 -8.72 25.16 -20.09
CA LEU A 430 -9.81 25.33 -21.05
C LEU A 430 -11.13 25.70 -20.36
N SER A 431 -11.45 25.07 -19.23
CA SER A 431 -12.63 25.39 -18.43
C SER A 431 -12.59 26.83 -17.91
N ILE A 432 -11.46 27.29 -17.39
CA ILE A 432 -11.30 28.68 -16.96
C ILE A 432 -11.44 29.63 -18.15
N LEU A 433 -10.75 29.35 -19.26
CA LEU A 433 -10.76 30.20 -20.44
C LEU A 433 -12.17 30.37 -21.00
N LEU A 434 -12.92 29.28 -21.19
CA LEU A 434 -14.30 29.39 -21.65
C LEU A 434 -15.18 30.09 -20.62
N ALA A 435 -14.99 29.82 -19.32
CA ALA A 435 -15.78 30.44 -18.27
C ALA A 435 -15.62 31.98 -18.26
N VAL A 436 -14.40 32.49 -18.42
CA VAL A 436 -14.09 33.93 -18.41
C VAL A 436 -14.21 34.61 -19.78
N THR A 437 -14.56 33.89 -20.84
CA THR A 437 -14.78 34.48 -22.18
C THR A 437 -16.25 34.39 -22.58
N VAL A 438 -16.83 33.19 -22.60
CA VAL A 438 -18.20 32.95 -23.06
C VAL A 438 -19.22 33.63 -22.15
N ASN A 439 -19.11 33.45 -20.83
CA ASN A 439 -20.09 34.00 -19.89
C ASN A 439 -20.05 35.54 -19.83
N PRO A 440 -18.87 36.21 -19.77
CA PRO A 440 -18.80 37.66 -19.87
C PRO A 440 -19.32 38.23 -21.18
N LEU A 441 -19.09 37.58 -22.32
CA LEU A 441 -19.63 38.04 -23.60
C LEU A 441 -21.17 38.01 -23.60
N ALA A 442 -21.75 36.91 -23.14
CA ALA A 442 -23.21 36.77 -23.03
C ALA A 442 -23.81 37.80 -22.05
N ALA A 443 -23.19 37.96 -20.87
CA ALA A 443 -23.62 38.92 -19.87
C ALA A 443 -23.48 40.37 -20.34
N TYR A 444 -22.41 40.72 -21.06
CA TYR A 444 -22.19 42.06 -21.61
C TYR A 444 -23.27 42.40 -22.64
N ALA A 445 -23.58 41.47 -23.54
CA ALA A 445 -24.63 41.67 -24.55
C ALA A 445 -26.01 41.91 -23.89
N LEU A 446 -26.34 41.17 -22.83
CA LEU A 446 -27.60 41.32 -22.10
C LEU A 446 -27.64 42.61 -21.25
N SER A 447 -26.51 43.05 -20.70
CA SER A 447 -26.41 44.27 -19.88
C SER A 447 -26.45 45.55 -20.73
N ARG A 448 -25.65 45.60 -21.81
CA ARG A 448 -25.42 46.83 -22.58
C ARG A 448 -26.39 47.03 -23.74
N PHE A 449 -26.59 46.02 -24.57
CA PHE A 449 -27.51 46.15 -25.72
C PHE A 449 -28.99 46.05 -25.33
N LYS A 450 -29.28 45.51 -24.13
CA LYS A 450 -30.63 45.40 -23.56
C LYS A 450 -31.65 44.89 -24.59
N PRO A 451 -31.44 43.71 -25.20
CA PRO A 451 -32.40 43.15 -26.15
C PRO A 451 -33.80 43.06 -25.54
N ARG A 452 -34.84 43.22 -26.36
CA ARG A 452 -36.25 43.31 -25.93
C ARG A 452 -36.70 42.19 -24.97
N PHE A 453 -36.09 41.01 -25.07
CA PHE A 453 -36.41 39.83 -24.24
C PHE A 453 -35.32 39.48 -23.21
N SER A 454 -34.51 40.45 -22.78
CA SER A 454 -33.39 40.22 -21.83
C SER A 454 -33.82 39.49 -20.57
N TYR A 455 -34.94 39.89 -19.97
CA TYR A 455 -35.46 39.29 -18.73
C TYR A 455 -35.85 37.83 -18.93
N GLN A 456 -36.55 37.51 -20.03
CA GLN A 456 -36.94 36.14 -20.36
C GLN A 456 -35.72 35.25 -20.65
N ILE A 457 -34.69 35.76 -21.33
CA ILE A 457 -33.46 35.02 -21.61
C ILE A 457 -32.72 34.67 -20.30
N ILE A 458 -32.62 35.63 -19.38
CA ILE A 458 -31.98 35.40 -18.08
C ILE A 458 -32.78 34.40 -17.25
N MET A 459 -34.12 34.53 -17.24
CA MET A 459 -34.98 33.58 -16.55
C MET A 459 -34.83 32.16 -17.11
N LEU A 460 -34.69 32.01 -18.44
CA LEU A 460 -34.41 30.73 -19.08
C LEU A 460 -33.06 30.15 -18.60
N PHE A 461 -32.00 30.97 -18.52
CA PHE A 461 -30.71 30.55 -18.01
C PHE A 461 -30.73 30.18 -16.52
N MET A 462 -31.54 30.84 -15.71
CA MET A 462 -31.71 30.46 -14.30
C MET A 462 -32.52 29.17 -14.15
N LEU A 463 -33.49 28.91 -15.04
CA LEU A 463 -34.29 27.69 -15.02
C LEU A 463 -33.44 26.42 -15.19
N THR A 464 -32.34 26.48 -15.95
CA THR A 464 -31.44 25.33 -16.11
C THR A 464 -30.77 24.91 -14.80
N MET A 465 -30.63 25.83 -13.84
CA MET A 465 -30.11 25.55 -12.49
C MET A 465 -31.09 24.74 -11.63
N ALA A 466 -32.38 24.67 -12.00
CA ALA A 466 -33.38 23.87 -11.29
C ALA A 466 -33.15 22.35 -11.45
N PHE A 467 -32.42 21.94 -12.49
CA PHE A 467 -32.12 20.55 -12.77
C PHE A 467 -30.81 20.14 -12.07
N PRO A 468 -30.79 19.04 -11.28
CA PRO A 468 -29.56 18.53 -10.71
C PRO A 468 -28.58 18.07 -11.80
N ALA A 469 -27.31 18.47 -11.69
CA ALA A 469 -26.28 18.13 -12.68
C ALA A 469 -26.14 16.61 -12.92
N MET A 470 -26.37 15.77 -11.90
CA MET A 470 -26.34 14.31 -12.04
C MET A 470 -27.45 13.76 -12.96
N VAL A 471 -28.64 14.38 -12.97
CA VAL A 471 -29.74 13.97 -13.86
C VAL A 471 -29.38 14.25 -15.33
N MET A 472 -28.64 15.34 -15.57
CA MET A 472 -28.18 15.75 -16.90
C MET A 472 -27.00 14.93 -17.41
N ALA A 473 -26.35 14.12 -16.58
CA ALA A 473 -25.15 13.36 -16.96
C ALA A 473 -25.42 12.35 -18.10
N ILE A 474 -26.51 11.57 -18.01
CA ILE A 474 -26.87 10.56 -19.02
C ILE A 474 -27.23 11.23 -20.36
N PRO A 475 -28.14 12.23 -20.40
CA PRO A 475 -28.43 12.96 -21.64
C PRO A 475 -27.17 13.57 -22.28
N ASN A 476 -26.30 14.20 -21.48
CA ASN A 476 -25.06 14.79 -21.97
C ASN A 476 -24.13 13.74 -22.56
N PHE A 477 -23.95 12.59 -21.89
CA PHE A 477 -23.15 11.48 -22.43
C PHE A 477 -23.68 10.98 -23.77
N LEU A 478 -25.00 10.75 -23.87
CA LEU A 478 -25.62 10.28 -25.12
C LEU A 478 -25.47 11.31 -26.25
N MET A 479 -25.58 12.61 -25.96
CA MET A 479 -25.35 13.68 -26.92
C MET A 479 -23.90 13.72 -27.39
N LEU A 480 -22.94 13.70 -26.46
CA LEU A 480 -21.50 13.70 -26.77
C LEU A 480 -21.09 12.46 -27.57
N LYS A 481 -21.70 11.31 -27.26
CA LYS A 481 -21.54 10.07 -28.05
C LYS A 481 -22.05 10.24 -29.48
N LYS A 482 -23.24 10.80 -29.68
CA LYS A 482 -23.79 11.07 -31.02
C LYS A 482 -22.94 12.05 -31.83
N LEU A 483 -22.29 13.00 -31.16
CA LEU A 483 -21.39 13.98 -31.77
C LEU A 483 -19.95 13.45 -31.97
N ASN A 484 -19.67 12.20 -31.60
CA ASN A 484 -18.33 11.60 -31.62
C ASN A 484 -17.27 12.42 -30.84
N LEU A 485 -17.68 13.04 -29.73
CA LEU A 485 -16.79 13.86 -28.90
C LEU A 485 -16.18 13.09 -27.73
N LEU A 486 -16.62 11.86 -27.44
CA LEU A 486 -16.07 11.05 -26.33
C LEU A 486 -14.54 10.94 -26.41
N ASN A 487 -13.87 10.77 -25.26
CA ASN A 487 -12.42 10.76 -25.16
C ASN A 487 -11.72 12.05 -25.68
N THR A 488 -12.40 13.20 -25.68
CA THR A 488 -11.78 14.50 -26.03
C THR A 488 -11.98 15.54 -24.92
N PHE A 489 -11.09 16.55 -24.87
CA PHE A 489 -11.27 17.68 -23.95
C PHE A 489 -12.58 18.44 -24.17
N TRP A 490 -13.06 18.51 -25.41
CA TRP A 490 -14.33 19.17 -25.73
C TRP A 490 -15.52 18.53 -25.05
N ALA A 491 -15.49 17.21 -24.86
CA ALA A 491 -16.54 16.51 -24.14
C ALA A 491 -16.59 16.86 -22.65
N LEU A 492 -15.47 17.27 -22.07
CA LEU A 492 -15.38 17.73 -20.68
C LEU A 492 -15.77 19.20 -20.52
N VAL A 493 -15.41 20.04 -21.50
CA VAL A 493 -15.50 21.50 -21.37
C VAL A 493 -16.82 22.05 -21.94
N LEU A 494 -17.27 21.58 -23.11
CA LEU A 494 -18.44 22.16 -23.79
C LEU A 494 -19.73 22.15 -22.95
N PRO A 495 -20.08 21.07 -22.23
CA PRO A 495 -21.31 21.06 -21.43
C PRO A 495 -21.36 22.12 -20.33
N ALA A 496 -20.19 22.58 -19.87
CA ALA A 496 -20.04 23.57 -18.80
C ALA A 496 -19.53 24.93 -19.31
N ALA A 497 -19.42 25.14 -20.63
CA ALA A 497 -18.84 26.35 -21.21
C ALA A 497 -19.71 27.59 -20.98
N ALA A 498 -21.03 27.42 -21.06
CA ALA A 498 -22.02 28.47 -20.80
C ALA A 498 -22.81 28.09 -19.54
N ASP A 499 -22.66 28.89 -18.49
CA ASP A 499 -23.25 28.66 -17.19
C ASP A 499 -24.22 29.80 -16.86
N GLY A 500 -25.50 29.45 -16.68
CA GLY A 500 -26.57 30.42 -16.44
C GLY A 500 -26.37 31.23 -15.15
N TYR A 501 -25.78 30.63 -14.11
CA TYR A 501 -25.45 31.32 -12.86
C TYR A 501 -24.35 32.36 -13.09
N PHE A 502 -23.29 31.99 -13.81
CA PHE A 502 -22.20 32.95 -14.12
C PHE A 502 -22.70 34.11 -14.97
N ILE A 503 -23.54 33.85 -15.97
CA ILE A 503 -24.12 34.91 -16.82
C ILE A 503 -25.00 35.85 -16.00
N PHE A 504 -25.87 35.32 -15.15
CA PHE A 504 -26.71 36.11 -14.25
C PHE A 504 -25.89 37.00 -13.32
N LEU A 505 -24.89 36.42 -12.65
CA LEU A 505 -24.01 37.10 -11.72
C LEU A 505 -23.22 38.23 -12.40
N LEU A 506 -22.64 37.95 -13.58
CA LEU A 506 -21.89 38.93 -14.36
C LEU A 506 -22.77 40.06 -14.86
N LYS A 507 -24.00 39.77 -15.30
CA LYS A 507 -24.93 40.82 -15.73
C LYS A 507 -25.22 41.78 -14.59
N GLY A 508 -25.58 41.27 -13.41
CA GLY A 508 -25.83 42.11 -12.24
C GLY A 508 -24.63 42.98 -11.89
N PHE A 509 -23.42 42.42 -11.97
CA PHE A 509 -22.19 43.18 -11.77
C PHE A 509 -21.98 44.26 -12.85
N PHE A 510 -22.16 43.93 -14.14
CA PHE A 510 -21.98 44.86 -15.25
C PHE A 510 -22.98 46.01 -15.20
N ASP A 511 -24.22 45.75 -14.79
CA ASP A 511 -25.26 46.77 -14.61
C ASP A 511 -24.92 47.76 -13.48
N SER A 512 -24.18 47.31 -12.46
CA SER A 512 -23.73 48.14 -11.34
C SER A 512 -22.55 49.08 -11.70
N LEU A 513 -21.90 48.89 -12.86
CA LEU A 513 -20.77 49.71 -13.27
C LEU A 513 -21.24 51.13 -13.67
N PRO A 514 -20.54 52.20 -13.25
CA PRO A 514 -20.92 53.59 -13.54
C PRO A 514 -21.05 53.83 -15.05
N LYS A 515 -22.21 54.32 -15.49
CA LYS A 515 -22.48 54.54 -16.92
C LYS A 515 -21.66 55.69 -17.49
N GLU A 516 -21.33 56.66 -16.65
CA GLU A 516 -20.60 57.87 -17.00
C GLU A 516 -19.21 57.56 -17.57
N ILE A 517 -18.57 56.48 -17.09
CA ILE A 517 -17.27 56.02 -17.61
C ILE A 517 -17.40 55.55 -19.06
N TYR A 518 -18.50 54.86 -19.40
CA TYR A 518 -18.75 54.35 -20.74
C TYR A 518 -19.13 55.47 -21.69
N GLU A 519 -20.01 56.36 -21.28
CA GLU A 519 -20.43 57.53 -22.07
C GLU A 519 -19.23 58.43 -22.41
N SER A 520 -18.34 58.68 -21.44
CA SER A 520 -17.11 59.43 -21.65
C SER A 520 -16.19 58.75 -22.66
N ALA A 521 -15.97 57.44 -22.52
CA ALA A 521 -15.13 56.68 -23.45
C ALA A 521 -15.72 56.63 -24.87
N MET A 522 -17.05 56.59 -25.01
CA MET A 522 -17.73 56.66 -26.30
C MET A 522 -17.56 58.03 -26.97
N LEU A 523 -17.61 59.12 -26.20
CA LEU A 523 -17.30 60.47 -26.68
C LEU A 523 -15.85 60.58 -27.19
N ASP A 524 -14.91 59.87 -26.56
CA ASP A 524 -13.51 59.74 -27.02
C ASP A 524 -13.33 58.79 -28.23
N GLY A 525 -14.42 58.28 -28.80
CA GLY A 525 -14.39 57.41 -29.99
C GLY A 525 -14.04 55.95 -29.71
N ALA A 526 -14.18 55.47 -28.47
CA ALA A 526 -13.96 54.05 -28.16
C ALA A 526 -15.07 53.17 -28.76
N GLY A 527 -14.69 52.21 -29.60
CA GLY A 527 -15.62 51.19 -30.10
C GLY A 527 -15.98 50.13 -29.05
N GLU A 528 -17.07 49.39 -29.28
CA GLU A 528 -17.63 48.41 -28.34
C GLU A 528 -16.63 47.34 -27.86
N PHE A 529 -15.79 46.82 -28.76
CA PHE A 529 -14.76 45.84 -28.37
C PHE A 529 -13.78 46.42 -27.34
N ARG A 530 -13.45 47.72 -27.47
CA ARG A 530 -12.59 48.44 -26.53
C ARG A 530 -13.30 48.65 -25.18
N LEU A 531 -14.57 49.04 -25.21
CA LEU A 531 -15.41 49.20 -24.01
C LEU A 531 -15.56 47.89 -23.22
N PHE A 532 -15.71 46.77 -23.93
CA PHE A 532 -15.74 45.45 -23.31
C PHE A 532 -14.39 45.10 -22.67
N TRP A 533 -13.31 45.08 -23.46
CA TRP A 533 -12.03 44.52 -23.01
C TRP A 533 -11.27 45.45 -22.04
N GLN A 534 -11.23 46.75 -22.32
CA GLN A 534 -10.41 47.70 -21.55
C GLN A 534 -11.14 48.29 -20.34
N PHE A 535 -12.46 48.42 -20.39
CA PHE A 535 -13.25 49.01 -19.30
C PHE A 535 -13.98 47.94 -18.51
N THR A 536 -14.89 47.20 -19.15
CA THR A 536 -15.77 46.25 -18.45
C THR A 536 -14.97 45.14 -17.79
N LEU A 537 -14.15 44.38 -18.53
CA LEU A 537 -13.39 43.27 -17.94
C LEU A 537 -12.38 43.74 -16.88
N GLN A 538 -11.78 44.92 -17.08
CA GLN A 538 -10.79 45.49 -16.15
C GLN A 538 -11.43 45.87 -14.81
N LEU A 539 -12.60 46.50 -14.83
CA LEU A 539 -13.38 46.84 -13.64
C LEU A 539 -13.99 45.60 -12.98
N SER A 540 -14.24 44.55 -13.76
CA SER A 540 -14.82 43.28 -13.32
C SER A 540 -13.79 42.22 -12.90
N LYS A 541 -12.50 42.57 -12.77
CA LYS A 541 -11.46 41.64 -12.28
C LYS A 541 -11.83 40.87 -11.01
N PRO A 542 -12.43 41.48 -9.97
CA PRO A 542 -12.80 40.75 -8.76
C PRO A 542 -13.83 39.64 -9.01
N ILE A 543 -14.88 39.93 -9.80
CA ILE A 543 -15.93 38.95 -10.09
C ILE A 543 -15.45 37.88 -11.09
N LEU A 544 -14.60 38.25 -12.06
CA LEU A 544 -13.97 37.31 -12.98
C LEU A 544 -13.04 36.33 -12.26
N ALA A 545 -12.34 36.78 -11.21
CA ALA A 545 -11.51 35.91 -10.38
C ALA A 545 -12.35 34.88 -9.62
N VAL A 546 -13.54 35.27 -9.12
CA VAL A 546 -14.49 34.33 -8.48
C VAL A 546 -14.95 33.28 -9.50
N ILE A 547 -15.29 33.69 -10.73
CA ILE A 547 -15.73 32.76 -11.79
C ILE A 547 -14.59 31.82 -12.22
N ALA A 548 -13.39 32.35 -12.42
CA ALA A 548 -12.21 31.55 -12.75
C ALA A 548 -11.93 30.50 -11.66
N LEU A 549 -12.04 30.88 -10.39
CA LEU A 549 -11.88 29.93 -9.28
C LEU A 549 -12.99 28.88 -9.24
N SER A 550 -14.23 29.27 -9.46
CA SER A 550 -15.36 28.34 -9.51
C SER A 550 -15.20 27.34 -10.66
N ALA A 551 -14.76 27.81 -11.83
CA ALA A 551 -14.45 26.97 -12.99
C ALA A 551 -13.27 26.03 -12.71
N PHE A 552 -12.20 26.52 -12.08
CA PHE A 552 -11.08 25.71 -11.62
C PHE A 552 -11.55 24.59 -10.70
N ASN A 553 -12.32 24.91 -9.65
CA ASN A 553 -12.77 23.95 -8.65
C ASN A 553 -13.73 22.91 -9.26
N ALA A 554 -14.65 23.36 -10.11
CA ALA A 554 -15.56 22.49 -10.84
C ALA A 554 -14.79 21.49 -11.70
N ALA A 555 -13.88 21.96 -12.58
CA ALA A 555 -13.10 21.09 -13.45
C ALA A 555 -12.16 20.15 -12.66
N TYR A 556 -11.46 20.69 -11.66
CA TYR A 556 -10.46 19.93 -10.91
C TYR A 556 -11.08 18.80 -10.07
N ARG A 557 -12.29 18.96 -9.53
CA ARG A 557 -12.99 17.93 -8.75
C ARG A 557 -13.91 17.03 -9.58
N ASN A 558 -14.05 17.28 -10.88
CA ASN A 558 -15.01 16.58 -11.75
C ASN A 558 -14.56 15.16 -12.12
N PHE A 559 -14.51 14.25 -11.15
CA PHE A 559 -14.07 12.88 -11.38
C PHE A 559 -15.15 12.05 -12.11
N LEU A 560 -16.42 12.14 -11.67
CA LEU A 560 -17.46 11.20 -12.10
C LEU A 560 -17.79 11.37 -13.58
N PHE A 561 -18.02 12.61 -14.02
CA PHE A 561 -18.32 12.88 -15.42
C PHE A 561 -17.11 12.60 -16.32
N ALA A 562 -15.90 12.97 -15.88
CA ALA A 562 -14.68 12.67 -16.61
C ALA A 562 -14.48 11.16 -16.79
N PHE A 563 -14.74 10.34 -15.76
CA PHE A 563 -14.64 8.89 -15.84
C PHE A 563 -15.64 8.27 -16.82
N ILE A 564 -16.86 8.83 -16.93
CA ILE A 564 -17.89 8.33 -17.85
C ILE A 564 -17.55 8.66 -19.32
N VAL A 565 -17.01 9.86 -19.56
CA VAL A 565 -16.83 10.42 -20.91
C VAL A 565 -15.43 10.16 -21.48
N CYS A 566 -14.43 10.00 -20.63
CA CYS A 566 -13.05 9.64 -20.98
C CYS A 566 -12.78 8.18 -20.57
N GLN A 567 -13.19 7.25 -21.42
CA GLN A 567 -13.00 5.81 -21.25
C GLN A 567 -11.54 5.39 -21.45
N ASP A 568 -10.81 6.08 -22.33
CA ASP A 568 -9.39 5.79 -22.58
C ASP A 568 -8.52 6.29 -21.42
N GLN A 569 -7.66 5.42 -20.87
CA GLN A 569 -6.78 5.77 -19.75
C GLN A 569 -5.85 6.94 -20.05
N SER A 570 -5.44 7.09 -21.33
CA SER A 570 -4.60 8.21 -21.79
C SER A 570 -5.27 9.58 -21.68
N MET A 571 -6.60 9.62 -21.54
CA MET A 571 -7.41 10.83 -21.37
C MET A 571 -7.91 11.04 -19.95
N TRP A 572 -7.55 10.16 -19.01
CA TRP A 572 -7.95 10.31 -17.61
C TRP A 572 -7.36 11.58 -17.00
N THR A 573 -8.14 12.24 -16.15
CA THR A 573 -7.69 13.33 -15.29
C THR A 573 -7.13 12.77 -13.98
N LEU A 574 -6.46 13.60 -13.21
CA LEU A 574 -5.84 13.22 -11.94
C LEU A 574 -6.85 12.61 -10.97
N MET A 575 -8.06 13.17 -10.88
CA MET A 575 -9.09 12.63 -9.98
C MET A 575 -9.61 11.25 -10.41
N VAL A 576 -9.66 10.99 -11.72
CA VAL A 576 -10.01 9.65 -12.24
C VAL A 576 -8.90 8.66 -11.92
N HIS A 577 -7.64 9.07 -12.07
CA HIS A 577 -6.49 8.25 -11.72
C HIS A 577 -6.45 7.93 -10.21
N ILE A 578 -6.69 8.93 -9.34
CA ILE A 578 -6.81 8.73 -7.88
C ILE A 578 -7.94 7.77 -7.55
N TYR A 579 -9.09 7.88 -8.21
CA TYR A 579 -10.19 6.94 -8.01
C TYR A 579 -9.76 5.51 -8.35
N ASN A 580 -9.08 5.28 -9.49
CA ASN A 580 -8.54 3.96 -9.82
C ASN A 580 -7.50 3.47 -8.79
N LEU A 581 -6.65 4.35 -8.24
CA LEU A 581 -5.73 4.02 -7.15
C LEU A 581 -6.49 3.56 -5.90
N MET A 582 -7.57 4.25 -5.52
CA MET A 582 -8.39 3.88 -4.35
C MET A 582 -9.04 2.50 -4.47
N GLN A 583 -9.28 2.02 -5.69
CA GLN A 583 -9.85 0.67 -5.92
C GLN A 583 -8.81 -0.45 -5.79
N ARG A 584 -7.52 -0.14 -5.92
CA ARG A 584 -6.43 -1.14 -5.91
C ARG A 584 -5.57 -1.06 -4.66
N ALA A 585 -5.50 0.10 -4.03
CA ALA A 585 -4.68 0.36 -2.85
C ALA A 585 -5.48 0.25 -1.56
N SER A 586 -4.78 0.21 -0.43
CA SER A 586 -5.40 0.29 0.89
C SER A 586 -6.12 1.64 1.06
N SER A 587 -7.18 1.65 1.87
CA SER A 587 -7.95 2.89 2.15
C SER A 587 -7.08 4.02 2.68
N SER A 588 -6.04 3.70 3.47
CA SER A 588 -5.07 4.67 3.99
C SER A 588 -4.28 5.37 2.87
N VAL A 589 -3.85 4.64 1.84
CA VAL A 589 -3.22 5.24 0.66
C VAL A 589 -4.22 6.11 -0.11
N GLY A 590 -5.48 5.68 -0.21
CA GLY A 590 -6.55 6.49 -0.79
C GLY A 590 -6.75 7.84 -0.07
N TYR A 591 -6.81 7.82 1.26
CA TYR A 591 -6.87 9.06 2.05
C TYR A 591 -5.63 9.93 1.88
N ALA A 592 -4.43 9.34 1.82
CA ALA A 592 -3.20 10.08 1.54
C ALA A 592 -3.25 10.78 0.17
N ALA A 593 -3.73 10.08 -0.86
CA ALA A 593 -3.91 10.64 -2.20
C ALA A 593 -4.90 11.82 -2.22
N LEU A 594 -6.03 11.70 -1.51
CA LEU A 594 -7.01 12.79 -1.38
C LEU A 594 -6.44 14.01 -0.65
N VAL A 595 -5.62 13.80 0.40
CA VAL A 595 -4.93 14.89 1.10
C VAL A 595 -3.97 15.61 0.15
N ILE A 596 -3.16 14.87 -0.62
CA ILE A 596 -2.25 15.47 -1.62
C ILE A 596 -3.06 16.24 -2.67
N ALA A 597 -4.14 15.65 -3.18
CA ALA A 597 -4.99 16.24 -4.21
C ALA A 597 -5.71 17.52 -3.73
N ALA A 598 -5.90 17.70 -2.42
CA ALA A 598 -6.45 18.92 -1.84
C ALA A 598 -5.43 20.08 -1.83
N ILE A 599 -4.12 19.81 -1.87
CA ILE A 599 -3.07 20.84 -1.75
C ILE A 599 -3.20 21.91 -2.84
N PRO A 600 -3.34 21.60 -4.14
CA PRO A 600 -3.47 22.63 -5.17
C PRO A 600 -4.67 23.55 -4.92
N THR A 601 -5.82 23.00 -4.51
CA THR A 601 -7.00 23.82 -4.20
C THR A 601 -6.79 24.73 -3.00
N LEU A 602 -6.07 24.26 -1.97
CA LEU A 602 -5.72 25.05 -0.79
C LEU A 602 -4.75 26.18 -1.16
N VAL A 603 -3.74 25.88 -1.98
CA VAL A 603 -2.78 26.88 -2.49
C VAL A 603 -3.51 27.99 -3.24
N VAL A 604 -4.37 27.63 -4.20
CA VAL A 604 -5.19 28.61 -4.93
C VAL A 604 -6.04 29.43 -3.95
N PHE A 605 -6.71 28.80 -2.98
CA PHE A 605 -7.50 29.55 -2.01
C PHE A 605 -6.65 30.56 -1.21
N VAL A 606 -5.51 30.16 -0.66
CA VAL A 606 -4.64 31.01 0.17
C VAL A 606 -4.12 32.23 -0.60
N PHE A 607 -3.76 32.06 -1.87
CA PHE A 607 -3.27 33.17 -2.70
C PHE A 607 -4.40 34.09 -3.21
N PHE A 608 -5.60 33.55 -3.47
CA PHE A 608 -6.69 34.29 -4.09
C PHE A 608 -7.80 34.76 -3.12
N GLN A 609 -7.77 34.38 -1.84
CA GLN A 609 -8.78 34.74 -0.82
C GLN A 609 -9.12 36.24 -0.76
N ASN A 610 -8.12 37.12 -0.85
CA ASN A 610 -8.33 38.56 -0.77
C ASN A 610 -9.11 39.12 -1.96
N ILE A 611 -8.96 38.51 -3.14
CA ILE A 611 -9.69 38.89 -4.35
C ILE A 611 -11.11 38.34 -4.31
N ILE A 612 -11.26 37.10 -3.84
CA ILE A 612 -12.56 36.43 -3.65
C ILE A 612 -13.46 37.25 -2.72
N ILE A 613 -12.93 37.70 -1.58
CA ILE A 613 -13.68 38.51 -0.61
C ILE A 613 -14.18 39.82 -1.25
N LYS A 614 -13.38 40.44 -2.12
CA LYS A 614 -13.78 41.66 -2.84
C LYS A 614 -14.84 41.40 -3.91
N GLY A 615 -14.82 40.24 -4.56
CA GLY A 615 -15.79 39.85 -5.59
C GLY A 615 -17.17 39.45 -5.05
N ILE A 616 -17.22 38.89 -3.83
CA ILE A 616 -18.48 38.46 -3.18
C ILE A 616 -19.28 39.64 -2.61
N VAL A 617 -18.63 40.77 -2.33
CA VAL A 617 -19.31 42.00 -1.92
C VAL A 617 -19.95 42.64 -3.16
N VAL A 618 -21.10 42.10 -3.58
CA VAL A 618 -21.98 42.76 -4.54
C VAL A 618 -22.41 44.09 -3.91
N PRO A 619 -22.28 45.25 -4.60
CA PRO A 619 -22.99 46.43 -4.19
C PRO A 619 -24.49 46.12 -4.35
N MET A 620 -25.17 45.89 -3.23
CA MET A 620 -26.63 45.82 -3.21
C MET A 620 -27.17 47.07 -3.92
N GLU A 621 -27.99 46.87 -4.94
CA GLU A 621 -28.72 47.96 -5.59
C GLU A 621 -29.35 48.85 -4.50
N LYS A 622 -29.20 50.16 -4.69
CA LYS A 622 -30.01 51.15 -3.98
C LYS A 622 -31.38 51.27 -4.63
#